data_AF-A0A5Y2QKL9-F1
#
_entry.id   AF-A0A5Y2QKL9-F1
#
_cell.length_a   1.000
_cell.length_b   1.000
_cell.length_c   1.000
_cell.angle_alpha   90.00
_cell.angle_beta   90.00
_cell.angle_gamma   90.00
#
_symmetry.space_group_name_H-M   'P 1'
#
loop_
_entity.id
_entity.type
_entity.pdbx_description
1 polymer ?
#
loop_
_entity_poly.entity_id
_entity_poly.type
_entity_poly.pdbx_seq_one_letter_code
_entity_poly.pdbx_strand_id
1 'polypeptide(L)'
;MYFLGLIFYVLTATCYLLFPAIKNMVNQAAFLAPQITYACGLLFILPLLLFLTHIVFRLKARRYYALLATQTKLAASVAVSLGLIGTFMGLTDMVSAIAGSLGGEGDLAAKMGAMISSISSALTAMSFAFLTSILGVAVSVLLLVSLNFWEFYYETENNAEKTPGKAPSENELHALLNRITLLEEINTNLANKLVCIPDNTNLAERLAVNSNTIAENLSQINTTIKNIEVITKTFAETSDNALISINTSLMDVNQNNMVANEKIIANHEHLMDLNIGVSTLLTLMKENVAFNEEMENRKAEQLKVIIDRQESYFHEQYKLKKKMKQVVEVLSNEN
;
A
#
# COMPACT_ATOMS: atom_id res chain seq x y z
N MET A 1 -37.97 13.20 24.27
CA MET A 1 -37.09 12.40 23.39
C MET A 1 -35.93 13.21 22.80
N TYR A 2 -36.04 14.54 22.64
CA TYR A 2 -34.96 15.38 22.10
C TYR A 2 -33.62 15.36 22.85
N PHE A 3 -33.61 15.07 24.16
CA PHE A 3 -32.38 14.89 24.94
C PHE A 3 -31.53 13.70 24.46
N LEU A 4 -32.12 12.71 23.77
CA LEU A 4 -31.37 11.59 23.18
C LEU A 4 -30.35 12.06 22.15
N GLY A 5 -30.67 13.10 21.37
CA GLY A 5 -29.71 13.69 20.42
C GLY A 5 -28.50 14.29 21.13
N LEU A 6 -28.67 14.95 22.28
CA LEU A 6 -27.56 15.45 23.10
C LEU A 6 -26.76 14.31 23.74
N ILE A 7 -27.42 13.22 24.14
CA ILE A 7 -26.77 12.03 24.68
C ILE A 7 -25.80 11.41 23.66
N PHE A 8 -26.13 11.40 22.36
CA PHE A 8 -25.21 10.89 21.34
C PHE A 8 -23.89 11.69 21.28
N TYR A 9 -23.93 13.02 21.40
CA TYR A 9 -22.70 13.82 21.46
C TYR A 9 -21.88 13.56 22.72
N VAL A 10 -22.54 13.45 23.88
CA VAL A 10 -21.87 13.09 25.15
C VAL A 10 -21.28 11.69 25.05
N LEU A 11 -21.99 10.74 24.45
CA LEU A 11 -21.54 9.38 24.20
C LEU A 11 -20.32 9.37 23.27
N THR A 12 -20.30 10.17 22.20
CA THR A 12 -19.13 10.31 21.32
C THR A 12 -17.90 10.80 22.08
N ALA A 13 -18.04 11.84 22.91
CA ALA A 13 -16.94 12.35 23.74
C ALA A 13 -16.48 11.32 24.79
N THR A 14 -17.43 10.61 25.39
CA THR A 14 -17.18 9.53 26.37
C THR A 14 -16.45 8.37 25.71
N CYS A 15 -16.85 7.96 24.51
CA CYS A 15 -16.20 6.93 23.71
C CYS A 15 -14.76 7.31 23.32
N TYR A 16 -14.51 8.58 23.01
CA TYR A 16 -13.15 9.07 22.75
C TYR A 16 -12.24 8.95 23.99
N LEU A 17 -12.77 9.11 25.21
CA LEU A 17 -11.98 9.01 26.45
C LEU A 17 -11.80 7.57 26.93
N LEU A 18 -12.84 6.72 26.80
CA LEU A 18 -12.84 5.35 27.32
C LEU A 18 -12.21 4.32 26.39
N PHE A 19 -12.30 4.50 25.07
CA PHE A 19 -11.80 3.52 24.11
C PHE A 19 -10.49 4.00 23.45
N PRO A 20 -9.34 3.36 23.77
CA PRO A 20 -8.05 3.71 23.17
C PRO A 20 -8.05 3.62 21.65
N ALA A 21 -8.82 2.68 21.08
CA ALA A 21 -8.94 2.52 19.62
C ALA A 21 -9.53 3.77 18.94
N ILE A 22 -10.61 4.33 19.49
CA ILE A 22 -11.26 5.53 18.95
C ILE A 22 -10.36 6.75 19.13
N LYS A 23 -9.73 6.87 20.31
CA LYS A 23 -8.76 7.93 20.59
C LYS A 23 -7.59 7.91 19.60
N ASN A 24 -7.00 6.74 19.39
CA ASN A 24 -5.88 6.58 18.47
C ASN A 24 -6.31 6.84 17.02
N MET A 25 -7.49 6.35 16.62
CA MET A 25 -8.04 6.59 15.27
C MET A 25 -8.21 8.09 14.99
N VAL A 26 -8.82 8.84 15.90
CA VAL A 26 -9.03 10.29 15.72
C VAL A 26 -7.71 11.07 15.78
N ASN A 27 -6.80 10.70 16.69
CA ASN A 27 -5.50 11.37 16.81
C ASN A 27 -4.60 11.08 15.60
N GLN A 28 -4.64 9.86 15.07
CA GLN A 28 -3.96 9.53 13.81
C GLN A 28 -4.58 10.29 12.64
N ALA A 29 -5.91 10.41 12.57
CA ALA A 29 -6.57 11.19 11.53
C ALA A 29 -6.15 12.68 11.59
N ALA A 30 -6.06 13.24 12.79
CA ALA A 30 -5.60 14.61 12.99
C ALA A 30 -4.12 14.80 12.64
N PHE A 31 -3.28 13.80 12.87
CA PHE A 31 -1.86 13.84 12.53
C PHE A 31 -1.63 13.72 11.01
N LEU A 32 -2.29 12.76 10.36
CA LEU A 32 -2.14 12.49 8.93
C LEU A 32 -2.88 13.52 8.06
N ALA A 33 -4.10 13.91 8.45
CA ALA A 33 -4.99 14.76 7.65
C ALA A 33 -5.60 15.91 8.50
N PRO A 34 -4.78 16.85 9.00
CA PRO A 34 -5.24 17.87 9.94
C PRO A 34 -6.37 18.73 9.36
N GLN A 35 -6.24 19.16 8.10
CA GLN A 35 -7.21 20.05 7.45
C GLN A 35 -8.60 19.40 7.34
N ILE A 36 -8.65 18.15 6.86
CA ILE A 36 -9.90 17.39 6.71
C ILE A 36 -10.50 17.07 8.08
N THR A 37 -9.66 16.63 9.02
CA THR A 37 -10.11 16.24 10.37
C THR A 37 -10.71 17.41 11.14
N TYR A 38 -10.05 18.58 11.13
CA TYR A 38 -10.58 19.77 11.78
C TYR A 38 -11.83 20.33 11.08
N ALA A 39 -11.90 20.24 9.74
CA ALA A 39 -13.10 20.63 9.01
C ALA A 39 -14.31 19.74 9.38
N CYS A 40 -14.12 18.41 9.43
CA CYS A 40 -15.15 17.47 9.90
C CYS A 40 -15.54 17.72 11.36
N GLY A 41 -14.59 18.03 12.24
CA GLY A 41 -14.86 18.39 13.64
C GLY A 41 -15.68 19.67 13.77
N LEU A 42 -15.38 20.71 12.98
CA LEU A 42 -16.13 21.96 12.97
C LEU A 42 -17.56 21.76 12.45
N LEU A 43 -17.72 20.98 11.37
CA LEU A 43 -19.02 20.60 10.82
C LEU A 43 -19.85 19.78 11.81
N PHE A 44 -19.21 19.00 12.67
CA PHE A 44 -19.89 18.26 13.74
C PHE A 44 -20.40 19.17 14.86
N ILE A 45 -19.62 20.18 15.26
CA ILE A 45 -19.96 21.08 16.37
C ILE A 45 -21.04 22.10 15.99
N LEU A 46 -21.06 22.57 14.73
CA LEU A 46 -21.93 23.67 14.29
C LEU A 46 -23.44 23.38 14.48
N PRO A 47 -23.98 22.20 14.07
CA PRO A 47 -25.38 21.85 14.33
C PRO A 47 -25.72 21.77 15.82
N LEU A 48 -24.79 21.29 16.65
CA LEU A 48 -24.98 21.24 18.10
C LEU A 48 -25.11 22.64 18.69
N LEU A 49 -24.26 23.59 18.27
CA LEU A 49 -24.36 24.98 18.71
C LEU A 49 -25.70 25.60 18.31
N LEU A 50 -26.14 25.38 17.07
CA LEU A 50 -27.45 25.85 16.60
C LEU A 50 -28.60 25.26 17.43
N PHE A 51 -28.58 23.96 17.69
CA PHE A 51 -29.61 23.33 18.52
C PHE A 51 -29.61 23.88 19.96
N LEU A 52 -28.42 24.09 20.55
CA LEU A 52 -28.30 24.65 21.89
C LEU A 52 -28.86 26.09 21.95
N THR A 53 -28.61 26.91 20.92
CA THR A 53 -29.22 28.24 20.84
C THR A 53 -30.74 28.18 20.75
N HIS A 54 -31.31 27.26 19.96
CA HIS A 54 -32.77 27.08 19.89
C HIS A 54 -33.37 26.68 21.25
N ILE A 55 -32.68 25.83 22.02
CA ILE A 55 -33.10 25.47 23.39
C ILE A 55 -33.08 26.69 24.31
N VAL A 56 -31.99 27.47 24.31
CA VAL A 56 -31.83 28.65 25.18
C VAL A 56 -32.88 29.71 24.89
N PHE A 57 -33.16 29.99 23.61
CA PHE A 57 -34.18 30.97 23.19
C PHE A 57 -35.60 30.40 23.13
N ARG A 58 -35.80 29.12 23.51
CA ARG A 58 -37.10 28.41 23.49
C ARG A 58 -37.83 28.49 22.14
N LEU A 59 -37.08 28.44 21.05
CA LEU A 59 -37.61 28.55 19.69
C LEU A 59 -38.16 27.19 19.24
N LYS A 60 -39.48 27.00 19.35
CA LYS A 60 -40.16 25.71 19.05
C LYS A 60 -40.84 25.65 17.68
N ALA A 61 -40.88 26.76 16.94
CA ALA A 61 -41.57 26.80 15.66
C ALA A 61 -40.88 25.93 14.58
N ARG A 62 -41.69 25.35 13.69
CA ARG A 62 -41.25 24.46 12.60
C ARG A 62 -40.23 25.09 11.64
N ARG A 63 -40.23 26.42 11.50
CA ARG A 63 -39.24 27.16 10.70
C ARG A 63 -37.80 26.98 11.21
N TYR A 64 -37.62 26.93 12.53
CA TYR A 64 -36.31 26.75 13.16
C TYR A 64 -35.81 25.31 13.03
N TYR A 65 -36.72 24.33 13.07
CA TYR A 65 -36.40 22.94 12.72
C TYR A 65 -35.94 22.81 11.27
N ALA A 66 -36.64 23.43 10.32
CA ALA A 66 -36.25 23.38 8.91
C ALA A 66 -34.84 23.93 8.69
N LEU A 67 -34.48 25.04 9.35
CA LEU A 67 -33.12 25.58 9.31
C LEU A 67 -32.09 24.62 9.90
N LEU A 68 -32.34 24.07 11.10
CA LEU A 68 -31.46 23.10 11.74
C LEU A 68 -31.28 21.84 10.88
N ALA A 69 -32.36 21.31 10.32
CA ALA A 69 -32.36 20.13 9.48
C ALA A 69 -31.57 20.35 8.18
N THR A 70 -31.74 21.50 7.53
CA THR A 70 -30.96 21.85 6.33
C THR A 70 -29.48 21.97 6.66
N GLN A 71 -29.11 22.69 7.72
CA GLN A 71 -27.69 22.84 8.10
C GLN A 71 -27.06 21.51 8.51
N THR A 72 -27.77 20.66 9.25
CA THR A 72 -27.26 19.35 9.67
C THR A 72 -27.09 18.39 8.50
N LYS A 73 -28.06 18.34 7.57
CA LYS A 73 -27.97 17.52 6.35
C LYS A 73 -26.86 17.99 5.42
N LEU A 74 -26.69 19.31 5.26
CA LEU A 74 -25.58 19.89 4.51
C LEU A 74 -24.24 19.53 5.16
N ALA A 75 -24.09 19.72 6.48
CA ALA A 75 -22.88 19.35 7.21
C ALA A 75 -22.57 17.85 7.07
N ALA A 76 -23.57 16.98 7.17
CA ALA A 76 -23.43 15.53 6.99
C ALA A 76 -22.98 15.18 5.55
N SER A 77 -23.56 15.83 4.52
CA SER A 77 -23.16 15.62 3.13
C SER A 77 -21.73 16.11 2.87
N VAL A 78 -21.36 17.29 3.36
CA VAL A 78 -20.01 17.84 3.20
C VAL A 78 -18.98 17.01 3.94
N ALA A 79 -19.30 16.48 5.13
CA ALA A 79 -18.40 15.59 5.88
C ALA A 79 -18.06 14.30 5.10
N VAL A 80 -19.05 13.68 4.44
CA VAL A 80 -18.79 12.52 3.56
C VAL A 80 -17.92 12.92 2.37
N SER A 81 -18.24 14.03 1.71
CA SER A 81 -17.47 14.51 0.56
C SER A 81 -16.01 14.81 0.93
N LEU A 82 -15.76 15.43 2.09
CA LEU A 82 -14.41 15.66 2.60
C LEU A 82 -13.67 14.35 2.89
N GLY A 83 -14.36 13.35 3.45
CA GLY A 83 -13.80 12.01 3.64
C GLY A 83 -13.40 11.35 2.33
N LEU A 84 -14.26 11.44 1.31
CA LEU A 84 -14.00 10.92 -0.05
C LEU A 84 -12.85 11.66 -0.74
N ILE A 85 -12.74 12.99 -0.60
CA ILE A 85 -11.61 13.77 -1.12
C ILE A 85 -10.29 13.28 -0.51
N GLY A 86 -10.28 13.04 0.81
CA GLY A 86 -9.10 12.45 1.47
C GLY A 86 -8.77 11.06 0.93
N THR A 87 -9.77 10.23 0.64
CA THR A 87 -9.55 8.93 -0.01
C THR A 87 -8.92 9.09 -1.41
N PHE A 88 -9.42 10.02 -2.23
CA PHE A 88 -8.82 10.30 -3.54
C PHE A 88 -7.37 10.76 -3.43
N MET A 89 -7.08 11.71 -2.54
CA MET A 89 -5.71 12.20 -2.33
C MET A 89 -4.77 11.07 -1.90
N GLY A 90 -5.15 10.26 -0.91
CA GLY A 90 -4.29 9.16 -0.46
C GLY A 90 -4.12 8.04 -1.48
N LEU A 91 -5.13 7.76 -2.31
CA LEU A 91 -4.97 6.82 -3.43
C LEU A 91 -4.05 7.37 -4.53
N THR A 92 -4.12 8.67 -4.83
CA THR A 92 -3.20 9.32 -5.77
C THR A 92 -1.76 9.23 -5.25
N ASP A 93 -1.53 9.58 -3.99
CA ASP A 93 -0.21 9.50 -3.35
C ASP A 93 0.34 8.07 -3.31
N MET A 94 -0.53 7.08 -3.07
CA MET A 94 -0.19 5.66 -3.12
C MET A 94 0.30 5.25 -4.52
N VAL A 95 -0.43 5.62 -5.56
CA VAL A 95 -0.06 5.32 -6.96
C VAL A 95 1.25 6.00 -7.32
N SER A 96 1.42 7.27 -6.94
CA SER A 96 2.67 8.02 -7.15
C SER A 96 3.87 7.37 -6.44
N ALA A 97 3.70 6.90 -5.20
CA ALA A 97 4.75 6.20 -4.46
C ALA A 97 5.18 4.90 -5.14
N ILE A 98 4.22 4.10 -5.63
CA ILE A 98 4.49 2.85 -6.35
C ILE A 98 5.16 3.11 -7.70
N ALA A 99 4.65 4.09 -8.46
CA ALA A 99 5.20 4.48 -9.75
C ALA A 99 6.66 4.97 -9.62
N GLY A 100 6.96 5.74 -8.58
CA GLY A 100 8.33 6.20 -8.28
C GLY A 100 9.31 5.06 -7.98
N SER A 101 8.83 3.92 -7.50
CA SER A 101 9.67 2.72 -7.23
C SER A 101 10.04 1.95 -8.49
N LEU A 102 9.14 1.95 -9.49
CA LEU A 102 9.26 1.16 -10.72
C LEU A 102 10.13 1.87 -11.75
N GLY A 103 10.29 3.19 -11.66
CA GLY A 103 11.08 4.02 -12.57
C GLY A 103 12.54 4.26 -12.15
N GLY A 104 13.02 3.69 -11.05
CA GLY A 104 14.36 3.97 -10.51
C GLY A 104 15.50 3.23 -11.21
N GLU A 105 16.53 3.95 -11.66
CA GLU A 105 17.84 3.41 -12.06
C GLU A 105 18.72 3.16 -10.83
N GLY A 106 19.35 1.98 -10.76
CA GLY A 106 20.25 1.61 -9.67
C GLY A 106 20.51 0.11 -9.56
N ASP A 107 21.54 -0.26 -8.79
CA ASP A 107 21.88 -1.64 -8.45
C ASP A 107 20.75 -2.32 -7.62
N LEU A 108 20.74 -3.65 -7.57
CA LEU A 108 19.65 -4.46 -7.02
C LEU A 108 19.31 -4.10 -5.56
N ALA A 109 20.32 -3.75 -4.76
CA ALA A 109 20.16 -3.27 -3.39
C ALA A 109 19.48 -1.89 -3.32
N ALA A 110 19.81 -0.97 -4.24
CA ALA A 110 19.16 0.33 -4.34
C ALA A 110 17.71 0.21 -4.80
N LYS A 111 17.42 -0.72 -5.73
CA LYS A 111 16.05 -1.04 -6.15
C LYS A 111 15.22 -1.65 -5.03
N MET A 112 15.79 -2.57 -4.24
CA MET A 112 15.09 -3.11 -3.06
C MET A 112 14.84 -2.05 -2.00
N GLY A 113 15.80 -1.15 -1.75
CA GLY A 113 15.62 -0.02 -0.84
C GLY A 113 14.52 0.95 -1.30
N ALA A 114 14.52 1.31 -2.58
CA ALA A 114 13.48 2.15 -3.18
C ALA A 114 12.11 1.48 -3.13
N MET A 115 12.03 0.17 -3.41
CA MET A 115 10.80 -0.59 -3.33
C MET A 115 10.23 -0.63 -1.91
N ILE A 116 11.06 -0.90 -0.90
CA ILE A 116 10.63 -0.92 0.51
C ILE A 116 10.14 0.47 0.94
N SER A 117 10.88 1.52 0.57
CA SER A 117 10.50 2.91 0.85
C SER A 117 9.16 3.27 0.21
N SER A 118 8.96 2.88 -1.05
CA SER A 118 7.72 3.13 -1.77
C SER A 118 6.53 2.34 -1.23
N ILE A 119 6.72 1.09 -0.81
CA ILE A 119 5.68 0.31 -0.14
C ILE A 119 5.31 0.96 1.20
N SER A 120 6.30 1.37 1.99
CA SER A 120 6.06 2.06 3.25
C SER A 120 5.31 3.38 3.06
N SER A 121 5.68 4.15 2.03
CA SER A 121 5.00 5.39 1.65
C SER A 121 3.57 5.13 1.17
N ALA A 122 3.38 4.11 0.33
CA ALA A 122 2.08 3.68 -0.18
C ALA A 122 1.14 3.22 0.95
N LEU A 123 1.66 2.46 1.93
CA LEU A 123 0.90 2.06 3.12
C LEU A 123 0.48 3.25 3.99
N THR A 124 1.35 4.26 4.10
CA THR A 124 1.02 5.50 4.83
C THR A 124 -0.08 6.29 4.11
N ALA A 125 0.02 6.42 2.78
CA ALA A 125 -0.99 7.07 1.95
C ALA A 125 -2.34 6.33 1.95
N MET A 126 -2.29 4.99 1.98
CA MET A 126 -3.47 4.14 2.17
C MET A 126 -4.10 4.39 3.56
N SER A 127 -3.29 4.44 4.62
CA SER A 127 -3.78 4.74 5.98
C SER A 127 -4.47 6.11 6.02
N PHE A 128 -3.87 7.15 5.42
CA PHE A 128 -4.51 8.46 5.25
C PHE A 128 -5.89 8.33 4.57
N ALA A 129 -5.95 7.66 3.41
CA ALA A 129 -7.17 7.53 2.61
C ALA A 129 -8.32 6.84 3.37
N PHE A 130 -8.02 5.76 4.09
CA PHE A 130 -9.03 5.02 4.85
C PHE A 130 -9.51 5.79 6.06
N LEU A 131 -8.58 6.41 6.79
CA LEU A 131 -8.88 7.06 8.06
C LEU A 131 -9.74 8.32 7.86
N THR A 132 -9.46 9.11 6.81
CA THR A 132 -10.30 10.26 6.43
C THR A 132 -11.70 9.84 5.99
N SER A 133 -11.80 8.72 5.27
CA SER A 133 -13.08 8.17 4.80
C SER A 133 -13.97 7.74 5.97
N ILE A 134 -13.41 6.94 6.88
CA ILE A 134 -14.10 6.45 8.07
C ILE A 134 -14.55 7.63 8.94
N LEU A 135 -13.70 8.63 9.12
CA LEU A 135 -14.04 9.84 9.88
C LEU A 135 -15.22 10.60 9.26
N GLY A 136 -15.18 10.85 7.94
CA GLY A 136 -16.24 11.58 7.23
C GLY A 136 -17.59 10.88 7.31
N VAL A 137 -17.61 9.56 7.11
CA VAL A 137 -18.82 8.74 7.25
C VAL A 137 -19.32 8.70 8.69
N ALA A 138 -18.44 8.50 9.67
CA ALA A 138 -18.81 8.45 11.08
C ALA A 138 -19.46 9.76 11.55
N VAL A 139 -18.87 10.91 11.19
CA VAL A 139 -19.44 12.23 11.52
C VAL A 139 -20.81 12.41 10.88
N SER A 140 -20.97 12.03 9.61
CA SER A 140 -22.24 12.11 8.89
C SER A 140 -23.35 11.27 9.55
N VAL A 141 -23.04 10.02 9.91
CA VAL A 141 -24.00 9.14 10.61
C VAL A 141 -24.39 9.72 11.96
N LEU A 142 -23.43 10.20 12.76
CA LEU A 142 -23.72 10.81 14.06
C LEU A 142 -24.60 12.05 13.93
N LEU A 143 -24.36 12.89 12.93
CA LEU A 143 -25.18 14.08 12.65
C LEU A 143 -26.62 13.72 12.29
N LEU A 144 -26.81 12.76 11.37
CA LEU A 144 -28.14 12.38 10.90
C LEU A 144 -28.96 11.64 11.97
N VAL A 145 -28.31 10.76 12.75
CA VAL A 145 -28.95 10.10 13.90
C VAL A 145 -29.38 11.14 14.94
N SER A 146 -28.50 12.09 15.27
CA SER A 146 -28.81 13.16 16.22
C SER A 146 -29.96 14.04 15.74
N LEU A 147 -30.01 14.37 14.45
CA LEU A 147 -31.09 15.17 13.86
C LEU A 147 -32.46 14.50 14.00
N ASN A 148 -32.53 13.19 13.81
CA ASN A 148 -33.76 12.41 13.93
C ASN A 148 -34.36 12.55 15.35
N PHE A 149 -33.51 12.57 16.38
CA PHE A 149 -33.98 12.80 17.75
C PHE A 149 -34.36 14.26 18.04
N TRP A 150 -33.71 15.23 17.38
CA TRP A 150 -34.02 16.65 17.56
C TRP A 150 -35.38 17.05 16.96
N GLU A 151 -35.90 16.31 15.98
CA GLU A 151 -37.25 16.52 15.41
C GLU A 151 -38.34 16.54 16.51
N PHE A 152 -38.23 15.65 17.49
CA PHE A 152 -39.18 15.56 18.62
C PHE A 152 -39.21 16.80 19.52
N TYR A 153 -38.23 17.72 19.45
CA TYR A 153 -38.29 18.98 20.19
C TYR A 153 -39.35 19.92 19.59
N TYR A 154 -39.51 19.88 18.27
CA TYR A 154 -40.31 20.84 17.50
C TYR A 154 -41.74 20.33 17.19
N GLU A 155 -42.02 19.03 17.36
CA GLU A 155 -43.38 18.48 17.16
C GLU A 155 -44.41 18.86 18.24
N THR A 156 -43.95 19.34 19.41
CA THR A 156 -44.83 19.60 20.57
C THR A 156 -45.91 20.66 20.35
N GLU A 157 -45.76 21.53 19.34
CA GLU A 157 -46.67 22.67 19.09
C GLU A 157 -47.82 22.32 18.12
N ASN A 158 -47.71 21.23 17.35
CA ASN A 158 -48.70 20.85 16.33
C ASN A 158 -49.98 20.20 16.88
N ASN A 159 -49.99 19.77 18.15
CA ASN A 159 -51.12 19.03 18.74
C ASN A 159 -52.08 19.91 19.56
N ALA A 160 -51.84 21.22 19.66
CA ALA A 160 -52.67 22.13 20.46
C ALA A 160 -53.83 22.78 19.68
N GLU A 161 -53.91 22.64 18.36
CA GLU A 161 -54.88 23.37 17.50
C GLU A 161 -56.01 22.53 16.90
N LYS A 162 -56.36 21.38 17.49
CA LYS A 162 -57.53 20.60 17.03
C LYS A 162 -58.58 20.45 18.13
N THR A 163 -59.46 21.45 18.24
CA THR A 163 -60.77 21.30 18.89
C THR A 163 -61.87 21.55 17.85
N PRO A 164 -62.87 20.66 17.69
CA PRO A 164 -63.82 20.71 16.59
C PRO A 164 -65.12 21.45 16.95
N GLY A 165 -65.71 22.13 15.98
CA GLY A 165 -67.14 22.43 15.95
C GLY A 165 -67.57 23.80 16.51
N LYS A 166 -67.67 24.80 15.64
CA LYS A 166 -68.71 25.83 15.72
C LYS A 166 -69.01 26.34 14.32
N ALA A 167 -70.29 26.39 13.97
CA ALA A 167 -70.76 27.00 12.73
C ALA A 167 -70.27 28.45 12.65
N PRO A 168 -69.91 28.94 11.44
CA PRO A 168 -69.22 30.21 11.28
C PRO A 168 -70.18 31.35 11.67
N SER A 169 -69.90 32.01 12.78
CA SER A 169 -70.55 33.28 13.14
C SER A 169 -70.21 34.32 12.05
N GLU A 170 -71.12 35.26 11.75
CA GLU A 170 -70.96 36.32 10.74
C GLU A 170 -69.59 37.05 10.76
N ASN A 171 -68.90 37.04 11.89
CA ASN A 171 -67.54 37.55 12.04
C ASN A 171 -66.48 36.78 11.22
N GLU A 172 -66.62 35.47 11.01
CA GLU A 172 -65.70 34.68 10.15
C GLU A 172 -65.91 34.98 8.68
N LEU A 173 -67.15 35.24 8.25
CA LEU A 173 -67.46 35.64 6.87
C LEU A 173 -66.87 37.03 6.57
N HIS A 174 -66.99 37.97 7.50
CA HIS A 174 -66.33 39.28 7.39
C HIS A 174 -64.80 39.17 7.41
N ALA A 175 -64.23 38.28 8.20
CA ALA A 175 -62.78 38.02 8.22
C ALA A 175 -62.29 37.36 6.91
N LEU A 176 -63.08 36.46 6.33
CA LEU A 176 -62.83 35.86 5.02
C LEU A 176 -62.92 36.91 3.90
N LEU A 177 -63.91 37.78 3.95
CA LEU A 177 -64.07 38.87 2.99
C LEU A 177 -62.87 39.83 3.03
N ASN A 178 -62.41 40.21 4.23
CA ASN A 178 -61.20 41.03 4.41
C ASN A 178 -59.92 40.32 3.94
N ARG A 179 -59.84 38.99 4.07
CA ARG A 179 -58.71 38.23 3.52
C ARG A 179 -58.75 38.22 2.00
N ILE A 180 -59.93 38.05 1.41
CA ILE A 180 -60.11 38.04 -0.05
C ILE A 180 -59.72 39.39 -0.65
N THR A 181 -60.14 40.50 -0.07
CA THR A 181 -59.76 41.85 -0.54
C THR A 181 -58.26 42.11 -0.42
N LEU A 182 -57.61 41.65 0.66
CA LEU A 182 -56.16 41.77 0.83
C LEU A 182 -55.39 40.88 -0.18
N LEU A 183 -55.88 39.67 -0.45
CA LEU A 183 -55.34 38.78 -1.49
C LEU A 183 -55.49 39.40 -2.89
N GLU A 184 -56.59 40.09 -3.16
CA GLU A 184 -56.84 40.79 -4.42
C GLU A 184 -55.87 41.96 -4.61
N GLU A 185 -55.60 42.73 -3.55
CA GLU A 185 -54.61 43.81 -3.52
C GLU A 185 -53.16 43.29 -3.71
N ILE A 186 -52.81 42.17 -3.06
CA ILE A 186 -51.52 41.51 -3.26
C ILE A 186 -51.39 41.04 -4.71
N ASN A 187 -52.45 40.45 -5.28
CA ASN A 187 -52.42 39.93 -6.64
C ASN A 187 -52.29 41.06 -7.67
N THR A 188 -52.95 42.20 -7.46
CA THR A 188 -52.77 43.40 -8.31
C THR A 188 -51.37 43.99 -8.18
N ASN A 189 -50.80 44.04 -6.97
CA ASN A 189 -49.41 44.46 -6.78
C ASN A 189 -48.41 43.51 -7.43
N LEU A 190 -48.64 42.19 -7.34
CA LEU A 190 -47.80 41.18 -7.98
C LEU A 190 -47.89 41.30 -9.50
N ALA A 191 -49.09 41.45 -10.04
CA ALA A 191 -49.33 41.66 -11.47
C ALA A 191 -48.66 42.94 -11.97
N ASN A 192 -48.76 44.06 -11.24
CA ASN A 192 -48.06 45.29 -11.59
C ASN A 192 -46.53 45.14 -11.54
N LYS A 193 -45.98 44.40 -10.57
CA LYS A 193 -44.54 44.09 -10.52
C LYS A 193 -44.08 43.09 -11.60
N LEU A 194 -44.95 42.18 -12.03
CA LEU A 194 -44.68 41.22 -13.11
C LEU A 194 -44.82 41.85 -14.51
N VAL A 195 -45.71 42.84 -14.66
CA VAL A 195 -45.84 43.65 -15.88
C VAL A 195 -44.68 44.65 -16.01
N CYS A 196 -44.07 45.05 -14.89
CA CYS A 196 -42.76 45.72 -14.89
C CYS A 196 -41.60 44.70 -14.85
N ILE A 197 -41.48 43.84 -15.86
CA ILE A 197 -40.15 43.41 -16.30
C ILE A 197 -39.66 44.58 -17.18
N PRO A 198 -38.80 45.48 -16.68
CA PRO A 198 -38.26 46.50 -17.55
C PRO A 198 -37.40 45.80 -18.60
N ASP A 199 -37.36 46.34 -19.82
CA ASP A 199 -36.39 45.99 -20.85
C ASP A 199 -34.96 46.16 -20.32
N ASN A 200 -34.49 45.22 -19.50
CA ASN A 200 -33.16 45.22 -18.93
C ASN A 200 -32.21 44.65 -19.98
N THR A 201 -32.07 45.39 -21.07
CA THR A 201 -31.19 45.15 -22.22
C THR A 201 -29.77 44.80 -21.75
N ASN A 202 -29.31 45.39 -20.66
CA ASN A 202 -27.99 45.12 -20.08
C ASN A 202 -27.84 43.69 -19.53
N LEU A 203 -28.88 43.13 -18.91
CA LEU A 203 -28.83 41.78 -18.36
C LEU A 203 -28.90 40.72 -19.47
N ALA A 204 -29.73 40.97 -20.49
CA ALA A 204 -29.82 40.12 -21.67
C ALA A 204 -28.52 40.13 -22.49
N GLU A 205 -27.89 41.30 -22.66
CA GLU A 205 -26.60 41.45 -23.33
C GLU A 205 -25.48 40.74 -22.55
N ARG A 206 -25.42 40.90 -21.23
CA ARG A 206 -24.46 40.15 -20.40
C ARG A 206 -24.68 38.64 -20.48
N LEU A 207 -25.92 38.18 -20.53
CA LEU A 207 -26.23 36.76 -20.68
C LEU A 207 -25.77 36.22 -22.03
N ALA A 208 -25.98 36.97 -23.11
CA ALA A 208 -25.54 36.61 -24.46
C ALA A 208 -24.01 36.56 -24.57
N VAL A 209 -23.30 37.54 -24.02
CA VAL A 209 -21.82 37.56 -23.96
C VAL A 209 -21.28 36.38 -23.17
N ASN A 210 -21.88 36.08 -22.00
CA ASN A 210 -21.47 34.93 -21.19
C ASN A 210 -21.73 33.61 -21.93
N SER A 211 -22.86 33.50 -22.62
CA SER A 211 -23.21 32.31 -23.40
C SER A 211 -22.22 32.07 -24.55
N ASN A 212 -21.81 33.13 -25.26
CA ASN A 212 -20.78 33.02 -26.31
C ASN A 212 -19.41 32.63 -25.74
N THR A 213 -19.03 33.20 -24.59
CA THR A 213 -17.78 32.85 -23.89
C THR A 213 -17.78 31.39 -23.46
N ILE A 214 -18.91 30.89 -22.95
CA ILE A 214 -19.07 29.47 -22.58
C ILE A 214 -18.97 28.57 -23.83
N ALA A 215 -19.59 28.95 -24.94
CA ALA A 215 -19.51 28.20 -26.19
C ALA A 215 -18.07 28.10 -26.73
N GLU A 216 -17.31 29.19 -26.65
CA GLU A 216 -15.90 29.22 -27.05
C GLU A 216 -15.02 28.36 -26.14
N ASN A 217 -15.21 28.44 -24.83
CA ASN A 217 -14.53 27.57 -23.87
C ASN A 217 -14.86 26.09 -24.10
N LEU A 218 -16.13 25.75 -24.39
CA LEU A 218 -16.53 24.38 -24.72
C LEU A 218 -15.86 23.88 -26.00
N SER A 219 -15.71 24.74 -27.01
CA SER A 219 -14.98 24.41 -28.24
C SER A 219 -13.50 24.12 -27.97
N GLN A 220 -12.85 24.93 -27.13
CA GLN A 220 -11.46 24.69 -26.72
C GLN A 220 -11.30 23.40 -25.91
N ILE A 221 -12.22 23.12 -24.98
CA ILE A 221 -12.26 21.87 -24.22
C ILE A 221 -12.37 20.68 -25.18
N ASN A 222 -13.27 20.74 -26.15
CA ASN A 222 -13.47 19.67 -27.13
C ASN A 222 -12.20 19.41 -27.96
N THR A 223 -11.52 20.49 -28.37
CA THR A 223 -10.25 20.40 -29.12
C THR A 223 -9.15 19.76 -28.26
N THR A 224 -9.10 20.12 -26.98
CA THR A 224 -8.12 19.58 -26.03
C THR A 224 -8.37 18.10 -25.75
N ILE A 225 -9.63 17.70 -25.60
CA ILE A 225 -10.02 16.28 -25.43
C ILE A 225 -9.58 15.46 -26.64
N LYS A 226 -9.78 15.97 -27.85
CA LYS A 226 -9.36 15.27 -29.07
C LYS A 226 -7.84 15.10 -29.16
N ASN A 227 -7.07 16.09 -28.72
CA ASN A 227 -5.62 15.99 -28.65
C ASN A 227 -5.18 14.96 -27.59
N ILE A 228 -5.85 14.91 -26.43
CA ILE A 228 -5.59 13.90 -25.39
C ILE A 228 -5.88 12.50 -25.93
N GLU A 229 -6.94 12.31 -26.70
CA GLU A 229 -7.26 11.04 -27.34
C GLU A 229 -6.13 10.56 -28.26
N VAL A 230 -5.61 11.45 -29.12
CA VAL A 230 -4.48 11.14 -30.01
C VAL A 230 -3.23 10.77 -29.21
N ILE A 231 -2.87 11.57 -28.20
CA ILE A 231 -1.71 11.31 -27.35
C ILE A 231 -1.84 9.96 -26.64
N THR A 232 -3.02 9.64 -26.12
CA THR A 232 -3.30 8.38 -25.42
C THR A 232 -3.13 7.19 -26.36
N LYS A 233 -3.60 7.32 -27.62
CA LYS A 233 -3.44 6.28 -28.63
C LYS A 233 -1.97 6.05 -28.99
N THR A 234 -1.21 7.12 -29.26
CA THR A 234 0.21 7.02 -29.60
C THR A 234 1.03 6.47 -28.42
N PHE A 235 0.67 6.83 -27.19
CA PHE A 235 1.27 6.28 -25.98
C PHE A 235 1.02 4.77 -25.87
N ALA A 236 -0.22 4.31 -26.08
CA ALA A 236 -0.56 2.89 -26.06
C ALA A 236 0.23 2.10 -27.11
N GLU A 237 0.30 2.58 -28.36
CA GLU A 237 1.07 1.96 -29.43
C GLU A 237 2.58 1.88 -29.11
N THR A 238 3.13 2.96 -28.53
CA THR A 238 4.54 2.99 -28.12
C THR A 238 4.82 2.03 -26.97
N SER A 239 3.90 1.95 -26.00
CA SER A 239 4.01 1.05 -24.85
C SER A 239 3.94 -0.42 -25.29
N ASP A 240 3.02 -0.77 -26.19
CA ASP A 240 2.92 -2.14 -26.73
C ASP A 240 4.20 -2.55 -27.47
N ASN A 241 4.74 -1.66 -28.31
CA ASN A 241 6.00 -1.92 -29.01
C ASN A 241 7.18 -2.10 -28.04
N ALA A 242 7.24 -1.30 -26.98
CA ALA A 242 8.26 -1.43 -25.94
C ALA A 242 8.14 -2.77 -25.18
N LEU A 243 6.92 -3.19 -24.83
CA LEU A 243 6.66 -4.46 -24.17
C LEU A 243 7.05 -5.65 -25.06
N ILE A 244 6.75 -5.61 -26.36
CA ILE A 244 7.18 -6.63 -27.31
C ILE A 244 8.70 -6.72 -27.36
N SER A 245 9.39 -5.58 -27.46
CA SER A 245 10.86 -5.52 -27.51
C SER A 245 11.52 -6.06 -26.23
N ILE A 246 10.97 -5.70 -25.05
CA ILE A 246 11.43 -6.24 -23.77
C ILE A 246 11.24 -7.76 -23.73
N ASN A 247 10.08 -8.26 -24.17
CA ASN A 247 9.81 -9.70 -24.17
C ASN A 247 10.77 -10.47 -25.08
N THR A 248 11.07 -9.95 -26.28
CA THR A 248 12.07 -10.54 -27.17
C THR A 248 13.45 -10.58 -26.52
N SER A 249 13.89 -9.47 -25.91
CA SER A 249 15.19 -9.40 -25.23
C SER A 249 15.27 -10.38 -24.04
N LEU A 250 14.17 -10.55 -23.31
CA LEU A 250 14.09 -11.50 -22.19
C LEU A 250 14.18 -12.96 -22.67
N MET A 251 13.57 -13.28 -23.81
CA MET A 251 13.70 -14.60 -24.44
C MET A 251 15.16 -14.89 -24.85
N ASP A 252 15.86 -13.92 -25.43
CA ASP A 252 17.27 -14.07 -25.80
C ASP A 252 18.16 -14.29 -24.58
N VAL A 253 17.94 -13.54 -23.50
CA VAL A 253 18.66 -13.73 -22.23
C VAL A 253 18.38 -15.11 -21.65
N ASN A 254 17.12 -15.56 -21.66
CA ASN A 254 16.76 -16.88 -21.15
C ASN A 254 17.43 -18.00 -21.96
N GLN A 255 17.45 -17.88 -23.29
CA GLN A 255 18.12 -18.84 -24.16
C GLN A 255 19.63 -18.90 -23.90
N ASN A 256 20.28 -17.74 -23.74
CA ASN A 256 21.70 -17.66 -23.40
C ASN A 256 21.99 -18.30 -22.04
N ASN A 257 21.13 -18.08 -21.05
CA ASN A 257 21.25 -18.70 -19.74
C ASN A 257 21.10 -20.23 -19.80
N MET A 258 20.18 -20.75 -20.61
CA MET A 258 20.04 -22.19 -20.81
C MET A 258 21.33 -22.81 -21.37
N VAL A 259 21.89 -22.22 -22.43
CA VAL A 259 23.15 -22.68 -23.04
C VAL A 259 24.32 -22.60 -22.06
N ALA A 260 24.41 -21.51 -21.29
CA ALA A 260 25.44 -21.36 -20.26
C ALA A 260 25.30 -22.44 -19.18
N ASN A 261 24.08 -22.74 -18.75
CA ASN A 261 23.81 -23.73 -17.73
C ASN A 261 24.15 -25.15 -18.20
N GLU A 262 23.81 -25.52 -19.43
CA GLU A 262 24.23 -26.79 -20.04
C GLU A 262 25.76 -26.93 -20.06
N LYS A 263 26.46 -25.86 -20.42
CA LYS A 263 27.93 -25.86 -20.43
C LYS A 263 28.54 -26.00 -19.03
N ILE A 264 27.92 -25.39 -18.01
CA ILE A 264 28.33 -25.52 -16.61
C ILE A 264 28.16 -26.97 -16.14
N ILE A 265 27.04 -27.61 -16.47
CA ILE A 265 26.77 -29.01 -16.13
C ILE A 265 27.81 -29.93 -16.77
N ALA A 266 28.05 -29.79 -18.08
CA ALA A 266 29.06 -30.60 -18.78
C ALA A 266 30.47 -30.41 -18.19
N ASN A 267 30.86 -29.17 -17.87
CA ASN A 267 32.14 -28.91 -17.22
C ASN A 267 32.22 -29.51 -15.82
N HIS A 268 31.12 -29.52 -15.06
CA HIS A 268 31.07 -30.12 -13.74
C HIS A 268 31.28 -31.64 -13.81
N GLU A 269 30.64 -32.31 -14.76
CA GLU A 269 30.85 -33.74 -15.03
C GLU A 269 32.32 -34.04 -15.35
N HIS A 270 32.94 -33.26 -16.25
CA HIS A 270 34.36 -33.40 -16.55
C HIS A 270 35.28 -33.21 -15.34
N LEU A 271 34.97 -32.26 -14.45
CA LEU A 271 35.72 -32.07 -13.21
C LEU A 271 35.56 -33.25 -12.25
N MET A 272 34.38 -33.86 -12.21
CA MET A 272 34.12 -35.05 -11.40
C MET A 272 34.92 -36.25 -11.90
N ASP A 273 34.98 -36.47 -13.22
CA ASP A 273 35.82 -37.49 -13.85
C ASP A 273 37.31 -37.26 -13.57
N LEU A 274 37.77 -36.01 -13.69
CA LEU A 274 39.15 -35.65 -13.37
C LEU A 274 39.47 -35.94 -11.91
N ASN A 275 38.56 -35.62 -10.99
CA ASN A 275 38.73 -35.89 -9.57
C ASN A 275 38.84 -37.39 -9.27
N ILE A 276 38.05 -38.24 -9.95
CA ILE A 276 38.18 -39.71 -9.86
C ILE A 276 39.56 -40.16 -10.36
N GLY A 277 40.04 -39.60 -11.48
CA GLY A 277 41.37 -39.88 -12.01
C GLY A 277 42.49 -39.50 -11.05
N VAL A 278 42.42 -38.30 -10.44
CA VAL A 278 43.38 -37.84 -9.43
C VAL A 278 43.37 -38.74 -8.20
N SER A 279 42.19 -39.12 -7.71
CA SER A 279 42.07 -40.05 -6.58
C SER A 279 42.68 -41.41 -6.88
N THR A 280 42.51 -41.91 -8.11
CA THR A 280 43.09 -43.19 -8.55
C THR A 280 44.61 -43.11 -8.61
N LEU A 281 45.15 -42.03 -9.19
CA LEU A 281 46.60 -41.78 -9.23
C LEU A 281 47.20 -41.71 -7.82
N LEU A 282 46.50 -41.08 -6.88
CA LEU A 282 46.95 -40.96 -5.49
C LEU A 282 47.00 -42.33 -4.80
N THR A 283 46.05 -43.22 -5.07
CA THR A 283 46.09 -44.61 -4.60
C THR A 283 47.28 -45.36 -5.19
N LEU A 284 47.49 -45.29 -6.51
CA LEU A 284 48.64 -45.93 -7.18
C LEU A 284 49.98 -45.42 -6.66
N MET A 285 50.09 -44.12 -6.37
CA MET A 285 51.29 -43.56 -5.76
C MET A 285 51.57 -44.15 -4.37
N LYS A 286 50.55 -44.33 -3.54
CA LYS A 286 50.70 -44.97 -2.22
C LYS A 286 51.15 -46.43 -2.36
N GLU A 287 50.55 -47.18 -3.27
CA GLU A 287 50.93 -48.58 -3.54
C GLU A 287 52.38 -48.68 -4.05
N ASN A 288 52.80 -47.78 -4.94
CA ASN A 288 54.17 -47.75 -5.46
C ASN A 288 55.20 -47.43 -4.37
N VAL A 289 54.89 -46.47 -3.48
CA VAL A 289 55.74 -46.17 -2.32
C VAL A 289 55.88 -47.39 -1.41
N ALA A 290 54.78 -48.07 -1.09
CA ALA A 290 54.79 -49.27 -0.26
C ALA A 290 55.58 -50.43 -0.91
N PHE A 291 55.39 -50.63 -2.23
CA PHE A 291 56.13 -51.63 -2.98
C PHE A 291 57.64 -51.35 -2.99
N ASN A 292 58.03 -50.08 -3.17
CA ASN A 292 59.43 -49.69 -3.17
C ASN A 292 60.09 -49.90 -1.80
N GLU A 293 59.37 -49.61 -0.71
CA GLU A 293 59.82 -49.91 0.66
C GLU A 293 59.98 -51.42 0.89
N GLU A 294 59.03 -52.24 0.43
CA GLU A 294 59.13 -53.70 0.51
C GLU A 294 60.34 -54.22 -0.29
N MET A 295 60.58 -53.69 -1.48
CA MET A 295 61.69 -54.08 -2.33
C MET A 295 63.05 -53.77 -1.68
N GLU A 296 63.22 -52.56 -1.15
CA GLU A 296 64.45 -52.18 -0.45
C GLU A 296 64.68 -53.03 0.81
N ASN A 297 63.62 -53.35 1.56
CA ASN A 297 63.69 -54.26 2.70
C ASN A 297 64.14 -55.68 2.28
N ARG A 298 63.55 -56.25 1.22
CA ARG A 298 63.95 -57.57 0.70
C ARG A 298 65.40 -57.57 0.19
N LYS A 299 65.82 -56.49 -0.46
CA LYS A 299 67.21 -56.33 -0.93
C LYS A 299 68.19 -56.27 0.23
N ALA A 300 67.86 -55.53 1.29
CA ALA A 300 68.66 -55.49 2.51
C ALA A 300 68.75 -56.86 3.18
N GLU A 301 67.64 -57.60 3.23
CA GLU A 301 67.59 -58.95 3.78
C GLU A 301 68.43 -59.95 2.96
N GLN A 302 68.32 -59.92 1.63
CA GLN A 302 69.16 -60.75 0.76
C GLN A 302 70.64 -60.42 0.90
N LEU A 303 70.99 -59.14 1.00
CA LEU A 303 72.38 -58.72 1.20
C LEU A 303 72.92 -59.25 2.53
N LYS A 304 72.11 -59.20 3.59
CA LYS A 304 72.46 -59.77 4.90
C LYS A 304 72.71 -61.28 4.81
N VAL A 305 71.84 -62.03 4.13
CA VAL A 305 72.03 -63.49 3.94
C VAL A 305 73.33 -63.80 3.19
N ILE A 306 73.69 -62.99 2.19
CA ILE A 306 74.95 -63.15 1.44
C ILE A 306 76.16 -62.86 2.34
N ILE A 307 76.11 -61.81 3.14
CA ILE A 307 77.16 -61.45 4.11
C ILE A 307 77.35 -62.58 5.12
N ASP A 308 76.26 -63.06 5.73
CA ASP A 308 76.30 -64.15 6.72
C ASP A 308 76.90 -65.43 6.12
N ARG A 309 76.55 -65.77 4.86
CA ARG A 309 77.15 -66.91 4.14
C ARG A 309 78.63 -66.70 3.89
N GLN A 310 79.05 -65.51 3.44
CA GLN A 310 80.48 -65.22 3.22
C GLN A 310 81.27 -65.34 4.52
N GLU A 311 80.76 -64.81 5.63
CA GLU A 311 81.39 -64.91 6.94
C GLU A 311 81.55 -66.37 7.39
N SER A 312 80.52 -67.20 7.18
CA SER A 312 80.60 -68.65 7.42
C SER A 312 81.67 -69.32 6.56
N TYR A 313 81.77 -68.99 5.27
CA TYR A 313 82.82 -69.53 4.39
C TYR A 313 84.22 -69.13 4.85
N PHE A 314 84.42 -67.88 5.26
CA PHE A 314 85.70 -67.43 5.80
C PHE A 314 86.07 -68.19 7.08
N HIS A 315 85.09 -68.44 7.95
CA HIS A 315 85.30 -69.23 9.17
C HIS A 315 85.70 -70.68 8.86
N GLU A 316 85.04 -71.33 7.89
CA GLU A 316 85.40 -72.67 7.45
C GLU A 316 86.79 -72.73 6.80
N GLN A 317 87.13 -71.78 5.93
CA GLN A 317 88.47 -71.69 5.34
C GLN A 317 89.55 -71.52 6.40
N TYR A 318 89.31 -70.68 7.41
CA TYR A 318 90.24 -70.50 8.52
C TYR A 318 90.44 -71.80 9.30
N LYS A 319 89.35 -72.53 9.59
CA LYS A 319 89.39 -73.84 10.27
C LYS A 319 90.15 -74.89 9.45
N LEU A 320 89.93 -74.93 8.14
CA LEU A 320 90.66 -75.81 7.21
C LEU A 320 92.15 -75.48 7.20
N LYS A 321 92.50 -74.20 7.09
CA LYS A 321 93.89 -73.72 7.10
C LYS A 321 94.60 -74.09 8.41
N LYS A 322 93.91 -73.98 9.55
CA LYS A 322 94.42 -74.41 10.85
C LYS A 322 94.67 -75.93 10.89
N LYS A 323 93.74 -76.74 10.38
CA LYS A 323 93.92 -78.20 10.27
C LYS A 323 95.08 -78.58 9.36
N MET A 324 95.21 -77.95 8.19
CA MET A 324 96.36 -78.16 7.30
C MET A 324 97.68 -77.83 7.97
N LYS A 325 97.74 -76.72 8.73
CA LYS A 325 98.93 -76.37 9.50
C LYS A 325 99.31 -77.46 10.52
N GLN A 326 98.32 -78.01 11.22
CA GLN A 326 98.54 -79.12 12.16
C GLN A 326 99.03 -80.39 11.45
N VAL A 327 98.49 -80.72 10.26
CA VAL A 327 98.97 -81.87 9.47
C VAL A 327 100.42 -81.66 9.01
N VAL A 328 100.78 -80.45 8.58
CA VAL A 328 102.16 -80.11 8.19
C VAL A 328 103.11 -80.17 9.39
N GLU A 329 102.67 -79.75 10.58
CA GLU A 329 103.45 -79.88 11.83
C GLU A 329 103.65 -81.36 12.22
N VAL A 330 102.65 -82.22 12.05
CA VAL A 330 102.79 -83.68 12.29
C VAL A 330 103.77 -84.30 11.28
N LEU A 331 103.64 -83.98 9.99
CA LEU A 331 104.55 -84.48 8.95
C LEU A 331 105.98 -83.95 9.08
N SER A 332 106.17 -82.77 9.65
CA SER A 332 107.51 -82.21 9.91
C SER A 332 108.19 -82.80 11.15
N ASN A 333 107.44 -83.46 12.03
CA ASN A 333 107.96 -84.12 13.24
C ASN A 333 108.24 -85.63 13.05
N GLU A 334 108.00 -86.18 11.84
CA GLU A 334 108.32 -87.57 11.47
C GLU A 334 109.63 -87.71 10.66
N ASN A 335 110.48 -86.67 10.62
CA ASN A 335 111.84 -86.71 10.05
C ASN A 335 112.92 -86.66 11.13
#